data_AF-A0A507FNV9-F1
#
_entry.id   AF-A0A507FNV9-F1
#
_cell.length_a   1.000
_cell.length_b   1.000
_cell.length_c   1.000
_cell.angle_alpha   90.00
_cell.angle_beta   90.00
_cell.angle_gamma   90.00
#
_symmetry.space_group_name_H-M   'P 1'
#
loop_
_entity.id
_entity.type
_entity.pdbx_description
1 polymer ?
#
loop_
_entity_poly.entity_id
_entity_poly.type
_entity_poly.pdbx_seq_one_letter_code
_entity_poly.pdbx_strand_id
1 'polypeptide(L)'
;MASSTDNYTTAYAAALAVGTATLLGIAIFKVLVEPAKTVLVTKQQGSTDISPEPFSAVIKESTKVLHRQAESGELIKLIFSARITWNLYLQYLLALYPVYLEMENAMANCRGHPVIKRFYFPNELNRAKLLEKDIRFLMQGSDESVIQDALTTHGPAVTAYCDRIRRLGETDPTLLIAHTYARYLGDLSGGQMIKKRISKALQLETGGAGLDFYEFPNIAAHNDFKNMYRRLLDKLETDAALNCFLDKQAFIQEAKKSFVFNIELFEEVMPSP
;
A
#
# COMPACT_ATOMS: atom_id res chain seq x y z
N MET A 1 23.16 24.51 69.42
CA MET A 1 22.04 23.95 68.63
C MET A 1 22.28 24.30 67.17
N ALA A 2 22.17 23.31 66.29
CA ALA A 2 22.30 23.37 64.83
C ALA A 2 21.26 24.35 64.20
N SER A 3 21.34 24.83 62.96
CA SER A 3 22.10 24.44 61.77
C SER A 3 22.22 25.63 60.81
N SER A 4 23.39 25.81 60.21
CA SER A 4 23.62 26.55 58.96
C SER A 4 23.95 25.54 57.86
N THR A 5 23.54 25.81 56.62
CA THR A 5 24.13 25.17 55.43
C THR A 5 24.25 26.20 54.32
N ASP A 6 25.49 26.59 54.07
CA ASP A 6 25.96 27.20 52.83
C ASP A 6 26.67 26.15 51.97
N ASN A 7 26.31 26.17 50.69
CA ASN A 7 27.11 26.01 49.46
C ASN A 7 28.55 25.41 49.43
N TYR A 8 28.76 24.68 48.31
CA TYR A 8 29.99 24.31 47.59
C TYR A 8 30.91 23.20 48.14
N THR A 9 30.93 22.05 47.45
CA THR A 9 32.19 21.36 47.11
C THR A 9 32.06 20.61 45.78
N THR A 10 33.02 20.91 44.91
CA THR A 10 33.34 20.41 43.58
C THR A 10 33.88 18.97 43.55
N ALA A 11 33.60 18.30 42.42
CA ALA A 11 34.48 17.41 41.63
C ALA A 11 35.12 16.15 42.29
N TYR A 12 34.81 14.95 41.77
CA TYR A 12 35.74 14.09 41.00
C TYR A 12 35.10 12.73 40.63
N ALA A 13 35.20 12.37 39.33
CA ALA A 13 35.26 11.03 38.69
C ALA A 13 34.06 10.05 38.86
N ALA A 14 33.49 9.41 37.83
CA ALA A 14 33.84 9.15 36.41
C ALA A 14 32.53 8.96 35.61
N ALA A 15 32.28 9.45 34.39
CA ALA A 15 33.01 9.42 33.11
C ALA A 15 33.09 8.03 32.42
N LEU A 16 32.55 8.00 31.19
CA LEU A 16 32.67 7.01 30.08
C LEU A 16 31.62 5.88 30.04
N ALA A 17 30.93 5.55 28.93
CA ALA A 17 30.86 6.10 27.57
C ALA A 17 29.71 5.41 26.79
N VAL A 18 28.92 6.21 26.06
CA VAL A 18 28.45 6.09 24.65
C VAL A 18 27.81 4.78 24.15
N GLY A 19 26.62 4.88 23.53
CA GLY A 19 26.14 3.83 22.60
C GLY A 19 24.73 3.98 22.00
N THR A 20 24.51 5.01 21.17
CA THR A 20 23.56 5.05 20.03
C THR A 20 22.06 4.85 20.25
N ALA A 21 21.33 5.96 20.43
CA ALA A 21 19.95 6.08 19.95
C ALA A 21 19.98 6.20 18.42
N THR A 22 19.40 5.23 17.72
CA THR A 22 19.57 5.07 16.27
C THR A 22 18.80 6.15 15.51
N LEU A 23 19.56 7.02 14.86
CA LEU A 23 19.19 8.12 13.96
C LEU A 23 18.44 7.70 12.66
N LEU A 24 17.73 6.56 12.65
CA LEU A 24 17.02 6.09 11.45
C LEU A 24 15.54 6.55 11.39
N GLY A 25 14.92 6.84 12.54
CA GLY A 25 13.49 7.20 12.60
C GLY A 25 13.16 8.66 12.27
N ILE A 26 14.14 9.56 12.29
CA ILE A 26 13.92 11.01 12.04
C ILE A 26 14.32 11.42 10.61
N ALA A 27 15.09 10.57 9.90
CA ALA A 27 15.53 10.85 8.54
C ALA A 27 14.42 10.66 7.47
N ILE A 28 13.39 9.84 7.75
CA ILE A 28 12.31 9.56 6.80
C ILE A 28 11.26 10.70 6.76
N PHE A 29 11.09 11.46 7.86
CA PHE A 29 10.14 12.57 7.90
C PHE A 29 10.67 13.87 7.26
N LYS A 30 11.98 13.98 7.00
CA LYS A 30 12.60 15.22 6.51
C LYS A 30 12.76 15.31 4.99
N VAL A 31 12.43 14.25 4.24
CA VAL A 31 12.53 14.24 2.76
C VAL A 31 11.27 14.79 2.07
N LEU A 32 10.24 15.23 2.82
CA LEU A 32 8.98 15.72 2.24
C LEU A 32 8.73 17.23 2.36
N VAL A 33 9.65 18.03 2.89
CA VAL A 33 9.50 19.50 2.95
C VAL A 33 10.84 20.22 2.77
N GLU A 34 11.35 20.29 1.54
CA GLU A 34 12.24 21.39 1.13
C GLU A 34 11.82 21.93 -0.24
N PRO A 35 11.68 23.26 -0.41
CA PRO A 35 11.42 23.85 -1.71
C PRO A 35 12.71 23.77 -2.56
N ALA A 36 12.64 23.08 -3.69
CA ALA A 36 13.72 23.08 -4.66
C ALA A 36 14.01 24.52 -5.12
N LYS A 37 15.29 24.94 -5.05
CA LYS A 37 15.75 26.22 -5.61
C LYS A 37 15.64 26.18 -7.13
N THR A 38 14.78 27.03 -7.68
CA THR A 38 14.63 27.26 -9.12
C THR A 38 15.87 27.92 -9.70
N VAL A 39 16.56 27.25 -10.62
CA VAL A 39 17.52 27.86 -11.55
C VAL A 39 16.76 28.15 -12.84
N LEU A 40 16.60 29.44 -13.16
CA LEU A 40 15.98 29.90 -14.41
C LEU A 40 16.96 29.66 -15.56
N VAL A 41 16.64 28.71 -16.43
CA VAL A 41 17.18 28.66 -17.80
C VAL A 41 16.04 29.00 -18.74
N THR A 42 16.05 30.24 -19.25
CA THR A 42 15.14 30.69 -20.30
C THR A 42 15.52 30.03 -21.62
N LYS A 43 14.66 29.13 -22.13
CA LYS A 43 14.67 28.70 -23.53
C LYS A 43 13.33 29.06 -24.15
N GLN A 44 13.40 29.82 -25.25
CA GLN A 44 12.27 30.45 -25.92
C GLN A 44 11.23 29.42 -26.43
N GLN A 45 9.97 29.80 -26.28
CA GLN A 45 8.75 29.03 -26.57
C GLN A 45 8.54 28.81 -28.08
N GLY A 46 8.36 27.55 -28.46
CA GLY A 46 7.51 27.17 -29.59
C GLY A 46 6.17 26.70 -29.02
N SER A 47 5.07 27.26 -29.49
CA SER A 47 3.71 26.93 -29.05
C SER A 47 3.34 25.50 -29.46
N THR A 48 3.62 24.54 -28.59
CA THR A 48 2.94 23.24 -28.62
C THR A 48 1.58 23.41 -27.95
N ASP A 49 0.51 22.98 -28.61
CA ASP A 49 -0.79 22.78 -28.00
C ASP A 49 -0.65 21.70 -26.91
N ILE A 50 -0.34 22.11 -25.67
CA ILE A 50 -0.14 21.19 -24.55
C ILE A 50 -1.54 20.85 -24.03
N SER A 51 -2.12 19.76 -24.53
CA SER A 51 -3.22 19.13 -23.79
C SER A 51 -2.72 18.82 -22.37
N PRO A 52 -3.47 19.16 -21.31
CA PRO A 52 -3.05 18.88 -19.95
C PRO A 52 -2.73 17.39 -19.78
N GLU A 53 -1.64 17.10 -19.07
CA GLU A 53 -1.20 15.72 -18.82
C GLU A 53 -2.34 14.90 -18.16
N PRO A 54 -2.65 13.68 -18.64
CA PRO A 54 -3.72 12.86 -18.07
C PRO A 54 -3.52 12.60 -16.58
N PHE A 55 -4.60 12.69 -15.79
CA PHE A 55 -4.50 12.53 -14.33
C PHE A 55 -3.86 11.21 -13.91
N SER A 56 -4.13 10.12 -14.64
CA SER A 56 -3.50 8.82 -14.40
C SER A 56 -1.98 8.83 -14.59
N ALA A 57 -1.45 9.64 -15.53
CA ALA A 57 -0.03 9.83 -15.72
C ALA A 57 0.58 10.65 -14.57
N VAL A 58 -0.10 11.72 -14.13
CA VAL A 58 0.31 12.52 -12.97
C VAL A 58 0.41 11.67 -11.70
N ILE A 59 -0.58 10.82 -11.42
CA ILE A 59 -0.54 9.90 -10.28
C ILE A 59 0.65 8.94 -10.41
N LYS A 60 0.82 8.32 -11.59
CA LYS A 60 1.90 7.37 -11.85
C LYS A 60 3.28 7.98 -11.61
N GLU A 61 3.53 9.19 -12.11
CA GLU A 61 4.83 9.85 -11.89
C GLU A 61 4.99 10.24 -10.41
N SER A 62 3.92 10.74 -9.78
CA SER A 62 3.93 11.15 -8.37
C SER A 62 4.21 9.99 -7.40
N THR A 63 3.83 8.77 -7.74
CA THR A 63 4.06 7.58 -6.88
C THR A 63 5.27 6.75 -7.29
N LYS A 64 6.00 7.14 -8.34
CA LYS A 64 7.08 6.33 -8.94
C LYS A 64 8.22 5.99 -7.98
N VAL A 65 8.60 6.92 -7.11
CA VAL A 65 9.68 6.69 -6.12
C VAL A 65 9.24 5.64 -5.09
N LEU A 66 8.03 5.80 -4.54
CA LEU A 66 7.46 4.88 -3.57
C LEU A 66 7.18 3.50 -4.18
N HIS A 67 6.76 3.44 -5.45
CA HIS A 67 6.64 2.18 -6.18
C HIS A 67 7.97 1.43 -6.24
N ARG A 68 9.07 2.11 -6.62
CA ARG A 68 10.41 1.49 -6.64
C ARG A 68 10.85 1.05 -5.25
N GLN A 69 10.55 1.84 -4.22
CA GLN A 69 10.85 1.48 -2.84
C GLN A 69 10.11 0.20 -2.44
N ALA A 70 8.81 0.10 -2.71
CA ALA A 70 8.01 -1.10 -2.45
C ALA A 70 8.58 -2.32 -3.18
N GLU A 71 8.98 -2.18 -4.45
CA GLU A 71 9.60 -3.27 -5.23
C GLU A 71 10.98 -3.69 -4.69
N SER A 72 11.67 -2.82 -3.96
CA SER A 72 12.98 -3.10 -3.35
C SER A 72 12.90 -3.74 -1.97
N GLY A 73 11.69 -3.90 -1.42
CA GLY A 73 11.44 -4.52 -0.12
C GLY A 73 11.93 -5.97 -0.03
N GLU A 74 12.33 -6.41 1.16
CA GLU A 74 12.96 -7.73 1.35
C GLU A 74 12.00 -8.88 1.02
N LEU A 75 10.73 -8.77 1.43
CA LEU A 75 9.68 -9.74 1.05
C LEU A 75 9.61 -9.93 -0.47
N ILE A 76 9.63 -8.82 -1.22
CA ILE A 76 9.57 -8.84 -2.68
C ILE A 76 10.82 -9.51 -3.26
N LYS A 77 12.02 -9.20 -2.74
CA LYS A 77 13.25 -9.90 -3.16
C LYS A 77 13.19 -11.40 -2.90
N LEU A 78 12.67 -11.84 -1.76
CA LEU A 78 12.47 -13.27 -1.44
C LEU A 78 11.49 -13.93 -2.42
N ILE A 79 10.39 -13.26 -2.74
CA ILE A 79 9.44 -13.73 -3.76
C ILE A 79 10.15 -13.88 -5.10
N PHE A 80 10.78 -12.81 -5.63
CA PHE A 80 11.37 -12.84 -6.97
C PHE A 80 12.57 -13.78 -7.12
N SER A 81 13.30 -14.02 -6.02
CA SER A 81 14.34 -15.06 -5.95
C SER A 81 13.80 -16.48 -5.75
N ALA A 82 12.47 -16.65 -5.63
CA ALA A 82 11.80 -17.91 -5.34
C ALA A 82 12.28 -18.57 -4.04
N ARG A 83 12.54 -17.75 -3.01
CA ARG A 83 13.03 -18.15 -1.68
C ARG A 83 12.03 -17.89 -0.55
N ILE A 84 10.83 -17.40 -0.86
CA ILE A 84 9.75 -17.25 0.13
C ILE A 84 9.36 -18.64 0.68
N THR A 85 9.13 -18.72 1.99
CA THR A 85 8.72 -19.95 2.67
C THR A 85 7.21 -20.03 2.79
N TRP A 86 6.67 -21.23 3.05
CA TRP A 86 5.24 -21.44 3.32
C TRP A 86 4.71 -20.52 4.44
N ASN A 87 5.43 -20.45 5.56
CA ASN A 87 5.03 -19.60 6.68
C ASN A 87 5.04 -18.11 6.30
N LEU A 88 6.10 -17.63 5.63
CA LEU A 88 6.17 -16.23 5.24
C LEU A 88 5.09 -15.87 4.21
N TYR A 89 4.73 -16.80 3.32
CA TYR A 89 3.62 -16.61 2.39
C TYR A 89 2.28 -16.54 3.11
N LEU A 90 2.03 -17.41 4.10
CA LEU A 90 0.84 -17.34 4.94
C LEU A 90 0.74 -16.00 5.68
N GLN A 91 1.82 -15.55 6.34
CA GLN A 91 1.85 -14.25 7.02
C GLN A 91 1.58 -13.09 6.07
N TYR A 92 2.12 -13.16 4.85
CA TYR A 92 1.84 -12.18 3.81
C TYR A 92 0.35 -12.14 3.43
N LEU A 93 -0.29 -13.30 3.20
CA LEU A 93 -1.72 -13.33 2.87
C LEU A 93 -2.59 -12.86 4.04
N LEU A 94 -2.25 -13.25 5.27
CA LEU A 94 -2.94 -12.82 6.49
C LEU A 94 -2.87 -11.30 6.67
N ALA A 95 -1.74 -10.66 6.32
CA ALA A 95 -1.63 -9.21 6.36
C ALA A 95 -2.44 -8.51 5.24
N LEU A 96 -2.54 -9.12 4.06
CA LEU A 96 -3.35 -8.57 2.96
C LEU A 96 -4.85 -8.68 3.22
N TYR A 97 -5.32 -9.81 3.73
CA TYR A 97 -6.74 -10.15 3.87
C TYR A 97 -7.59 -9.03 4.50
N PRO A 98 -7.29 -8.52 5.70
CA PRO A 98 -8.12 -7.50 6.35
C PRO A 98 -8.10 -6.18 5.57
N VAL A 99 -6.99 -5.81 4.91
CA VAL A 99 -6.90 -4.60 4.09
C VAL A 99 -7.83 -4.68 2.88
N TYR A 100 -7.81 -5.82 2.17
CA TYR A 100 -8.73 -6.02 1.04
C TYR A 100 -10.18 -6.09 1.50
N LEU A 101 -10.46 -6.78 2.61
CA LEU A 101 -11.80 -6.88 3.16
C LEU A 101 -12.35 -5.48 3.51
N GLU A 102 -11.58 -4.66 4.22
CA GLU A 102 -11.98 -3.31 4.61
C GLU A 102 -12.14 -2.41 3.36
N MET A 103 -11.22 -2.48 2.40
CA MET A 103 -11.30 -1.72 1.14
C MET A 103 -12.55 -2.09 0.33
N GLU A 104 -12.86 -3.37 0.23
CA GLU A 104 -14.03 -3.87 -0.49
C GLU A 104 -15.33 -3.49 0.21
N ASN A 105 -15.37 -3.56 1.54
CA ASN A 105 -16.52 -3.12 2.35
C ASN A 105 -16.73 -1.60 2.22
N ALA A 106 -15.68 -0.80 2.32
CA ALA A 106 -15.76 0.65 2.15
C ALA A 106 -16.27 1.03 0.76
N MET A 107 -15.74 0.41 -0.30
CA MET A 107 -16.21 0.61 -1.67
C MET A 107 -17.68 0.19 -1.84
N ALA A 108 -18.10 -0.93 -1.24
CA ALA A 108 -19.48 -1.39 -1.28
C ALA A 108 -20.45 -0.46 -0.53
N ASN A 109 -20.04 0.08 0.61
CA ASN A 109 -20.82 1.03 1.41
C ASN A 109 -20.97 2.37 0.67
N CYS A 110 -19.95 2.81 -0.04
CA CYS A 110 -19.95 4.04 -0.82
C CYS A 110 -20.43 3.87 -2.27
N ARG A 111 -20.96 2.70 -2.66
CA ARG A 111 -21.30 2.39 -4.07
C ARG A 111 -22.33 3.33 -4.72
N GLY A 112 -23.11 4.06 -3.91
CA GLY A 112 -24.04 5.09 -4.41
C GLY A 112 -23.37 6.42 -4.79
N HIS A 113 -22.14 6.67 -4.33
CA HIS A 113 -21.42 7.92 -4.57
C HIS A 113 -21.14 8.10 -6.09
N PRO A 114 -21.34 9.30 -6.67
CA PRO A 114 -21.23 9.52 -8.12
C PRO A 114 -19.89 9.11 -8.75
N VAL A 115 -18.81 9.25 -7.99
CA VAL A 115 -17.47 8.84 -8.38
C VAL A 115 -17.25 7.34 -8.12
N ILE A 116 -17.57 6.83 -6.92
CA ILE A 116 -17.26 5.44 -6.54
C ILE A 116 -17.97 4.43 -7.43
N LYS A 117 -19.22 4.69 -7.81
CA LYS A 117 -19.97 3.82 -8.72
C LYS A 117 -19.27 3.58 -10.07
N ARG A 118 -18.37 4.48 -10.50
CA ARG A 118 -17.60 4.33 -11.75
C ARG A 118 -16.41 3.39 -11.60
N PHE A 119 -15.94 3.18 -10.36
CA PHE A 119 -14.79 2.36 -10.02
C PHE A 119 -15.17 1.07 -9.28
N TYR A 120 -16.47 0.81 -9.13
CA TYR A 120 -16.98 -0.33 -8.39
C TYR A 120 -17.11 -1.57 -9.29
N PHE A 121 -16.07 -2.39 -9.31
CA PHE A 121 -15.96 -3.62 -10.11
C PHE A 121 -15.81 -4.87 -9.22
N PRO A 122 -16.83 -5.23 -8.42
CA PRO A 122 -16.68 -6.25 -7.40
C PRO A 122 -16.43 -7.65 -7.96
N ASN A 123 -17.00 -7.98 -9.12
CA ASN A 123 -16.83 -9.31 -9.74
C ASN A 123 -15.43 -9.46 -10.36
N GLU A 124 -14.88 -8.36 -10.87
CA GLU A 124 -13.61 -8.33 -11.56
C GLU A 124 -12.45 -8.18 -10.58
N LEU A 125 -12.61 -7.39 -9.52
CA LEU A 125 -11.49 -6.94 -8.68
C LEU A 125 -11.50 -7.45 -7.25
N ASN A 126 -12.65 -7.80 -6.63
CA ASN A 126 -12.63 -8.21 -5.22
C ASN A 126 -11.78 -9.46 -4.99
N ARG A 127 -10.93 -9.40 -3.96
CA ARG A 127 -9.90 -10.37 -3.62
C ARG A 127 -10.09 -10.98 -2.23
N ALA A 128 -10.79 -10.33 -1.30
CA ALA A 128 -10.86 -10.78 0.10
C ALA A 128 -11.31 -12.24 0.24
N LYS A 129 -12.35 -12.66 -0.51
CA LYS A 129 -12.80 -14.06 -0.54
C LYS A 129 -11.77 -15.05 -1.08
N LEU A 130 -10.98 -14.62 -2.07
CA LEU A 130 -9.92 -15.45 -2.67
C LEU A 130 -8.72 -15.56 -1.74
N LEU A 131 -8.38 -14.47 -1.04
CA LEU A 131 -7.39 -14.46 0.04
C LEU A 131 -7.78 -15.40 1.17
N GLU A 132 -9.03 -15.35 1.64
CA GLU A 132 -9.52 -16.28 2.67
C GLU A 132 -9.41 -17.73 2.22
N LYS A 133 -9.80 -18.02 0.97
CA LYS A 133 -9.68 -19.35 0.38
C LYS A 133 -8.22 -19.84 0.36
N ASP A 134 -7.29 -18.99 -0.06
CA ASP A 134 -5.87 -19.30 -0.07
C ASP A 134 -5.32 -19.52 1.35
N ILE A 135 -5.68 -18.66 2.31
CA ILE A 135 -5.27 -18.79 3.72
C ILE A 135 -5.77 -20.12 4.31
N ARG A 136 -7.03 -20.48 4.06
CA ARG A 136 -7.61 -21.76 4.52
C ARG A 136 -6.89 -22.96 3.92
N PHE A 137 -6.49 -22.88 2.65
CA PHE A 137 -5.66 -23.89 2.02
C PHE A 137 -4.29 -23.98 2.71
N LEU A 138 -3.62 -22.85 2.95
CA LEU A 138 -2.32 -22.83 3.61
C LEU A 138 -2.36 -23.35 5.06
N MET A 139 -3.49 -23.18 5.73
CA MET A 139 -3.74 -23.63 7.10
C MET A 139 -4.45 -24.99 7.18
N GLN A 140 -4.54 -25.74 6.09
CA GLN A 140 -5.24 -27.02 6.05
C GLN A 140 -4.78 -27.95 7.19
N GLY A 141 -5.75 -28.55 7.89
CA GLY A 141 -5.50 -29.37 9.08
C GLY A 141 -5.49 -28.62 10.41
N SER A 142 -5.60 -27.28 10.39
CA SER A 142 -5.85 -26.48 11.59
C SER A 142 -7.33 -26.49 11.96
N ASP A 143 -7.64 -26.36 13.25
CA ASP A 143 -9.01 -26.18 13.73
C ASP A 143 -9.61 -24.85 13.22
N GLU A 144 -10.92 -24.83 12.99
CA GLU A 144 -11.61 -23.62 12.48
C GLU A 144 -11.42 -22.41 13.41
N SER A 145 -11.37 -22.62 14.73
CA SER A 145 -11.12 -21.54 15.69
C SER A 145 -9.74 -20.88 15.50
N VAL A 146 -8.73 -21.66 15.15
CA VAL A 146 -7.37 -21.16 14.87
C VAL A 146 -7.34 -20.36 13.57
N ILE A 147 -8.07 -20.82 12.55
CA ILE A 147 -8.20 -20.09 11.28
C ILE A 147 -8.92 -18.75 11.51
N GLN A 148 -10.01 -18.73 12.28
CA GLN A 148 -10.73 -17.49 12.59
C GLN A 148 -9.88 -16.51 13.40
N ASP A 149 -9.12 -17.00 14.38
CA ASP A 149 -8.18 -16.17 15.15
C ASP A 149 -7.12 -15.54 14.24
N ALA A 150 -6.53 -16.33 13.33
CA ALA A 150 -5.56 -15.83 12.37
C ALA A 150 -6.15 -14.78 11.42
N LEU A 151 -7.36 -14.99 10.90
CA LEU A 151 -8.02 -14.04 9.98
C LEU A 151 -8.38 -12.70 10.63
N THR A 152 -8.46 -12.64 11.96
CA THR A 152 -8.85 -11.44 12.71
C THR A 152 -7.69 -10.80 13.49
N THR A 153 -6.57 -11.50 13.62
CA THR A 153 -5.37 -11.02 14.32
C THR A 153 -4.38 -10.42 13.33
N HIS A 154 -4.09 -9.13 13.49
CA HIS A 154 -3.13 -8.43 12.64
C HIS A 154 -2.38 -7.33 13.40
N GLY A 155 -1.19 -6.98 12.92
CA GLY A 155 -0.29 -6.04 13.58
C GLY A 155 -0.68 -4.56 13.41
N PRO A 156 0.11 -3.65 14.01
CA PRO A 156 -0.15 -2.21 13.97
C PRO A 156 -0.18 -1.61 12.55
N ALA A 157 0.65 -2.07 11.61
CA ALA A 157 0.70 -1.53 10.25
C ALA A 157 -0.58 -1.87 9.48
N VAL A 158 -1.03 -3.13 9.56
CA VAL A 158 -2.30 -3.57 8.98
C VAL A 158 -3.47 -2.82 9.62
N THR A 159 -3.47 -2.69 10.95
CA THR A 159 -4.50 -1.93 11.69
C THR A 159 -4.59 -0.48 11.21
N ALA A 160 -3.44 0.21 11.13
CA ALA A 160 -3.37 1.59 10.68
C ALA A 160 -3.88 1.76 9.24
N TYR A 161 -3.61 0.79 8.37
CA TYR A 161 -4.12 0.78 7.01
C TYR A 161 -5.66 0.62 7.00
N CYS A 162 -6.19 -0.39 7.68
CA CYS A 162 -7.65 -0.60 7.77
C CYS A 162 -8.36 0.64 8.35
N ASP A 163 -7.83 1.24 9.40
CA ASP A 163 -8.38 2.46 10.01
C ASP A 163 -8.37 3.65 9.06
N ARG A 164 -7.34 3.78 8.21
CA ARG A 164 -7.33 4.82 7.18
C ARG A 164 -8.43 4.59 6.15
N ILE A 165 -8.58 3.37 5.65
CA ILE A 165 -9.63 3.01 4.68
C ILE A 165 -11.02 3.30 5.26
N ARG A 166 -11.29 2.86 6.49
CA ARG A 166 -12.57 3.10 7.16
C ARG A 166 -12.87 4.59 7.28
N ARG A 167 -11.90 5.37 7.76
CA ARG A 167 -12.02 6.83 7.86
C ARG A 167 -12.33 7.47 6.50
N LEU A 168 -11.65 7.05 5.43
CA LEU A 168 -11.92 7.59 4.09
C LEU A 168 -13.34 7.28 3.61
N GLY A 169 -13.85 6.07 3.87
CA GLY A 169 -15.23 5.72 3.54
C GLY A 169 -16.28 6.59 4.24
N GLU A 170 -15.95 7.11 5.43
CA GLU A 170 -16.82 8.00 6.20
C GLU A 170 -16.68 9.48 5.82
N THR A 171 -15.46 9.94 5.49
CA THR A 171 -15.17 11.37 5.32
C THR A 171 -15.02 11.82 3.87
N ASP A 172 -14.30 11.05 3.05
CA ASP A 172 -14.06 11.38 1.63
C ASP A 172 -13.87 10.09 0.82
N PRO A 173 -14.99 9.48 0.38
CA PRO A 173 -14.96 8.23 -0.36
C PRO A 173 -14.16 8.31 -1.66
N THR A 174 -14.02 9.48 -2.29
CA THR A 174 -13.29 9.62 -3.55
C THR A 174 -11.82 9.20 -3.39
N LEU A 175 -11.24 9.41 -2.20
CA LEU A 175 -9.86 9.03 -1.90
C LEU A 175 -9.67 7.50 -1.75
N LEU A 176 -10.74 6.71 -1.57
CA LEU A 176 -10.65 5.24 -1.63
C LEU A 176 -10.14 4.75 -3.00
N ILE A 177 -10.38 5.53 -4.06
CA ILE A 177 -9.91 5.21 -5.41
C ILE A 177 -8.39 5.22 -5.48
N ALA A 178 -7.71 6.06 -4.67
CA ALA A 178 -6.25 6.08 -4.62
C ALA A 178 -5.67 4.74 -4.12
N HIS A 179 -6.33 4.11 -3.14
CA HIS A 179 -5.94 2.81 -2.59
C HIS A 179 -6.27 1.64 -3.52
N THR A 180 -7.49 1.61 -4.06
CA THR A 180 -7.91 0.58 -5.02
C THR A 180 -7.09 0.66 -6.32
N TYR A 181 -6.73 1.87 -6.78
CA TYR A 181 -5.79 2.09 -7.87
C TYR A 181 -4.44 1.42 -7.58
N ALA A 182 -3.82 1.72 -6.43
CA ALA A 182 -2.50 1.20 -6.11
C ALA A 182 -2.50 -0.33 -5.97
N ARG A 183 -3.49 -0.91 -5.28
CA ARG A 183 -3.60 -2.36 -5.07
C ARG A 183 -3.97 -3.10 -6.36
N TYR A 184 -5.15 -2.83 -6.92
CA TYR A 184 -5.67 -3.64 -8.04
C TYR A 184 -4.83 -3.51 -9.30
N LEU A 185 -4.32 -2.32 -9.64
CA LEU A 185 -3.45 -2.20 -10.83
C LEU A 185 -2.07 -2.82 -10.58
N GLY A 186 -1.59 -2.84 -9.33
CA GLY A 186 -0.42 -3.60 -8.91
C GLY A 186 -0.62 -5.10 -9.14
N ASP A 187 -1.74 -5.65 -8.65
CA ASP A 187 -2.09 -7.06 -8.79
C ASP A 187 -2.20 -7.48 -10.27
N LEU A 188 -2.83 -6.64 -11.11
CA LEU A 188 -2.96 -6.87 -12.55
C LEU A 188 -1.66 -6.62 -13.35
N SER A 189 -0.61 -6.10 -12.73
CA SER A 189 0.67 -5.80 -13.39
C SER A 189 1.76 -6.78 -12.97
N GLY A 190 2.11 -6.82 -11.69
CA GLY A 190 3.15 -7.68 -11.16
C GLY A 190 2.64 -9.04 -10.66
N GLY A 191 1.34 -9.16 -10.37
CA GLY A 191 0.76 -10.32 -9.68
C GLY A 191 0.98 -11.64 -10.41
N GLN A 192 0.96 -11.66 -11.76
CA GLN A 192 1.22 -12.89 -12.52
C GLN A 192 2.66 -13.37 -12.39
N MET A 193 3.63 -12.45 -12.32
CA MET A 193 5.02 -12.81 -12.06
C MET A 193 5.20 -13.27 -10.61
N ILE A 194 4.59 -12.58 -9.65
CA ILE A 194 4.59 -12.96 -8.23
C ILE A 194 4.02 -14.37 -8.05
N LYS A 195 2.83 -14.65 -8.60
CA LYS A 195 2.19 -15.98 -8.64
C LYS A 195 3.14 -17.05 -9.15
N LYS A 196 3.77 -16.83 -10.30
CA LYS A 196 4.73 -17.78 -10.89
C LYS A 196 5.91 -18.06 -9.95
N ARG A 197 6.41 -17.04 -9.25
CA ARG A 197 7.55 -17.18 -8.34
C ARG A 197 7.17 -17.90 -7.04
N ILE A 198 6.00 -17.61 -6.49
CA ILE A 198 5.46 -18.30 -5.31
C ILE A 198 5.16 -19.76 -5.63
N SER A 199 4.49 -20.03 -6.74
CA SER A 199 4.25 -21.40 -7.24
C SER A 199 5.55 -22.19 -7.34
N LYS A 200 6.62 -21.59 -7.89
CA LYS A 200 7.94 -22.20 -7.94
C LYS A 200 8.54 -22.45 -6.56
N ALA A 201 8.51 -21.45 -5.67
CA ALA A 201 9.14 -21.52 -4.34
C ALA A 201 8.48 -22.59 -3.45
N LEU A 202 7.14 -22.67 -3.50
CA LEU A 202 6.33 -23.52 -2.64
C LEU A 202 5.91 -24.84 -3.29
N GLN A 203 6.34 -25.07 -4.54
CA GLN A 203 5.99 -26.25 -5.35
C GLN A 203 4.47 -26.44 -5.51
N LEU A 204 3.73 -25.33 -5.61
CA LEU A 204 2.29 -25.34 -5.86
C LEU A 204 2.01 -25.49 -7.36
N GLU A 205 0.96 -26.25 -7.69
CA GLU A 205 0.47 -26.33 -9.07
C GLU A 205 0.08 -24.94 -9.58
N THR A 206 0.51 -24.60 -10.80
CA THR A 206 0.19 -23.30 -11.38
C THR A 206 -1.30 -23.20 -11.68
N GLY A 207 -1.99 -22.31 -10.96
CA GLY A 207 -3.46 -22.19 -11.01
C GLY A 207 -4.19 -23.15 -10.08
N GLY A 208 -3.47 -23.82 -9.18
CA GLY A 208 -4.03 -24.61 -8.09
C GLY A 208 -4.37 -23.77 -6.85
N ALA A 209 -4.85 -24.45 -5.82
CA ALA A 209 -5.21 -23.84 -4.54
C ALA A 209 -4.00 -23.16 -3.87
N GLY A 210 -4.27 -22.10 -3.10
CA GLY A 210 -3.24 -21.29 -2.47
C GLY A 210 -2.66 -20.21 -3.39
N LEU A 211 -3.25 -19.99 -4.57
CA LEU A 211 -2.88 -18.94 -5.52
C LEU A 211 -4.10 -18.24 -6.14
N ASP A 212 -5.31 -18.49 -5.63
CA ASP A 212 -6.58 -17.96 -6.14
C ASP A 212 -6.61 -16.41 -6.12
N PHE A 213 -5.96 -15.78 -5.15
CA PHE A 213 -5.80 -14.32 -5.06
C PHE A 213 -5.31 -13.69 -6.37
N TYR A 214 -4.41 -14.37 -7.07
CA TYR A 214 -3.78 -13.89 -8.28
C TYR A 214 -4.60 -14.16 -9.55
N GLU A 215 -5.75 -14.82 -9.45
CA GLU A 215 -6.60 -15.17 -10.59
C GLU A 215 -7.71 -14.15 -10.82
N PHE A 216 -7.79 -13.61 -12.03
CA PHE A 216 -8.81 -12.62 -12.44
C PHE A 216 -9.69 -13.19 -13.55
N PRO A 217 -10.51 -14.23 -13.29
CA PRO A 217 -11.26 -14.94 -14.33
C PRO A 217 -12.26 -14.06 -15.08
N ASN A 218 -12.73 -12.98 -14.44
CA ASN A 218 -13.67 -12.02 -15.01
C ASN A 218 -12.97 -10.89 -15.80
N ILE A 219 -11.64 -10.95 -15.97
CA ILE A 219 -10.87 -9.97 -16.75
C ILE A 219 -10.13 -10.71 -17.87
N ALA A 220 -10.68 -10.68 -19.08
CA ALA A 220 -10.10 -11.36 -20.24
C ALA A 220 -8.71 -10.81 -20.63
N ALA A 221 -8.52 -9.49 -20.56
CA ALA A 221 -7.27 -8.82 -20.93
C ALA A 221 -6.86 -7.80 -19.86
N HIS A 222 -5.86 -8.15 -19.05
CA HIS A 222 -5.40 -7.31 -17.94
C HIS A 222 -4.96 -5.90 -18.41
N ASN A 223 -4.28 -5.80 -19.56
CA ASN A 223 -3.83 -4.51 -20.07
C ASN A 223 -5.00 -3.61 -20.49
N ASP A 224 -6.03 -4.17 -21.11
CA ASP A 224 -7.21 -3.42 -21.53
C ASP A 224 -8.01 -2.92 -20.32
N PHE A 225 -8.15 -3.77 -19.29
CA PHE A 225 -8.79 -3.39 -18.04
C PHE A 225 -8.02 -2.28 -17.31
N LYS A 226 -6.69 -2.40 -17.20
CA LYS A 226 -5.86 -1.34 -16.61
C LYS A 226 -5.95 -0.03 -17.40
N ASN A 227 -6.00 -0.10 -18.73
CA ASN A 227 -6.16 1.09 -19.56
C ASN A 227 -7.56 1.71 -19.42
N MET A 228 -8.60 0.89 -19.28
CA MET A 228 -9.95 1.35 -18.94
C MET A 228 -9.97 2.08 -17.59
N TYR A 229 -9.37 1.48 -16.56
CA TYR A 229 -9.29 2.08 -15.23
C TYR A 229 -8.54 3.43 -15.25
N ARG A 230 -7.43 3.52 -16.00
CA ARG A 230 -6.69 4.79 -16.18
C ARG A 230 -7.54 5.85 -16.87
N ARG A 231 -8.28 5.49 -17.92
CA ARG A 231 -9.23 6.42 -18.57
C ARG A 231 -10.33 6.90 -17.62
N LEU A 232 -10.76 6.08 -16.66
CA LEU A 232 -11.70 6.54 -15.63
C LEU A 232 -11.07 7.58 -14.70
N LEU A 233 -9.80 7.41 -14.31
CA LEU A 233 -9.06 8.43 -13.55
C LEU A 233 -8.93 9.72 -14.36
N ASP A 234 -8.60 9.64 -15.65
CA ASP A 234 -8.50 10.82 -16.51
C ASP A 234 -9.86 11.55 -16.64
N LYS A 235 -10.97 10.79 -16.60
CA LYS A 235 -12.34 11.35 -16.56
C LYS A 235 -12.70 12.02 -15.24
N LEU A 236 -12.10 11.64 -14.11
CA LEU A 236 -12.33 12.35 -12.85
C LEU A 236 -11.87 13.82 -12.93
N GLU A 237 -10.83 14.09 -13.72
CA GLU A 237 -10.36 15.45 -13.94
C GLU A 237 -11.17 16.18 -15.02
N THR A 238 -11.55 15.49 -16.09
CA THR A 238 -12.10 16.13 -17.30
C THR A 238 -13.63 16.19 -17.35
N ASP A 239 -14.34 15.34 -16.61
CA ASP A 239 -15.81 15.34 -16.54
C ASP A 239 -16.27 16.29 -15.43
N ALA A 240 -16.95 17.38 -15.79
CA ALA A 240 -17.44 18.38 -14.84
C ALA A 240 -18.35 17.80 -13.74
N ALA A 241 -19.09 16.73 -14.02
CA ALA A 241 -19.96 16.08 -13.03
C ALA A 241 -19.19 15.20 -12.03
N LEU A 242 -17.93 14.87 -12.31
CA LEU A 242 -17.06 14.09 -11.43
C LEU A 242 -15.99 14.98 -10.78
N ASN A 243 -15.51 15.98 -11.50
CA ASN A 243 -14.41 16.84 -11.07
C ASN A 243 -14.76 17.66 -9.81
N CYS A 244 -16.02 18.02 -9.61
CA CYS A 244 -16.46 18.71 -8.40
C CYS A 244 -16.24 17.91 -7.10
N PHE A 245 -16.04 16.59 -7.19
CA PHE A 245 -15.72 15.71 -6.06
C PHE A 245 -14.21 15.49 -5.88
N LEU A 246 -13.37 16.02 -6.78
CA LEU A 246 -11.94 15.72 -6.81
C LEU A 246 -11.10 16.86 -6.23
N ASP A 247 -10.52 16.63 -5.05
CA ASP A 247 -9.30 17.34 -4.65
C ASP A 247 -8.08 16.58 -5.20
N LYS A 248 -7.48 17.13 -6.27
CA LYS A 248 -6.33 16.49 -6.95
C LYS A 248 -5.13 16.33 -6.02
N GLN A 249 -4.85 17.32 -5.18
CA GLN A 249 -3.67 17.27 -4.31
C GLN A 249 -3.90 16.26 -3.19
N ALA A 250 -5.08 16.26 -2.56
CA ALA A 250 -5.42 15.24 -1.58
C ALA A 250 -5.36 13.83 -2.18
N PHE A 251 -5.86 13.64 -3.39
CA PHE A 251 -5.79 12.35 -4.10
C PHE A 251 -4.35 11.88 -4.33
N ILE A 252 -3.48 12.76 -4.84
CA ILE A 252 -2.07 12.42 -5.08
C ILE A 252 -1.36 12.08 -3.77
N GLN A 253 -1.62 12.83 -2.70
CA GLN A 253 -1.05 12.53 -1.38
C GLN A 253 -1.58 11.22 -0.84
N GLU A 254 -2.85 10.90 -1.06
CA GLU A 254 -3.42 9.62 -0.63
C GLU A 254 -2.87 8.45 -1.44
N ALA A 255 -2.66 8.63 -2.75
CA ALA A 255 -2.01 7.62 -3.57
C ALA A 255 -0.59 7.33 -3.04
N LYS A 256 0.18 8.36 -2.66
CA LYS A 256 1.48 8.17 -2.01
C LYS A 256 1.36 7.42 -0.68
N LYS A 257 0.43 7.82 0.20
CA LYS A 257 0.19 7.13 1.48
C LYS A 257 -0.17 5.66 1.27
N SER A 258 -0.96 5.33 0.24
CA SER A 258 -1.27 3.93 -0.06
C SER A 258 0.00 3.10 -0.28
N PHE A 259 1.02 3.63 -0.97
CA PHE A 259 2.31 2.93 -1.11
C PHE A 259 3.07 2.84 0.21
N VAL A 260 3.04 3.89 1.03
CA VAL A 260 3.66 3.86 2.37
C VAL A 260 3.05 2.75 3.23
N PHE A 261 1.71 2.67 3.32
CA PHE A 261 1.04 1.60 4.05
C PHE A 261 1.39 0.21 3.50
N ASN A 262 1.54 0.06 2.19
CA ASN A 262 1.96 -1.21 1.60
C ASN A 262 3.40 -1.58 1.98
N ILE A 263 4.31 -0.61 2.02
CA ILE A 263 5.69 -0.83 2.46
C ILE A 263 5.72 -1.25 3.93
N GLU A 264 5.05 -0.50 4.80
CA GLU A 264 4.97 -0.79 6.24
C GLU A 264 4.34 -2.17 6.51
N LEU A 265 3.29 -2.53 5.77
CA LEU A 265 2.68 -3.86 5.83
C LEU A 265 3.67 -4.95 5.43
N PHE A 266 4.44 -4.77 4.36
CA PHE A 266 5.44 -5.75 3.94
C PHE A 266 6.60 -5.86 4.93
N GLU A 267 6.98 -4.76 5.57
CA GLU A 267 8.00 -4.75 6.62
C GLU A 267 7.52 -5.46 7.90
N GLU A 268 6.26 -5.25 8.30
CA GLU A 268 5.65 -5.93 9.46
C GLU A 268 5.58 -7.46 9.31
N VAL A 269 5.37 -7.94 8.09
CA VAL A 269 5.32 -9.38 7.79
C VAL A 269 6.69 -10.05 7.86
N MET A 270 7.78 -9.28 7.73
CA MET A 270 9.12 -9.84 7.79
C MET A 270 9.45 -10.32 9.22
N PRO A 271 10.03 -11.52 9.38
CA PRO A 271 10.51 -11.96 10.68
C PRO A 271 11.51 -10.95 11.25
N SER A 272 11.42 -10.69 12.56
CA SER A 272 12.45 -9.91 13.25
C SER A 272 13.84 -10.53 13.01
N PRO A 273 14.88 -9.70 12.76
CA PRO A 273 16.25 -10.17 12.54
C PRO A 273 16.81 -11.04 13.67
#